data_AF-A0A2J8A316-F1
#
_entry.id   AF-A0A2J8A316-F1
#
_cell.length_a   1.000
_cell.length_b   1.000
_cell.length_c   1.000
_cell.angle_alpha   90.00
_cell.angle_beta   90.00
_cell.angle_gamma   90.00
#
_symmetry.space_group_name_H-M   'P 1'
#
loop_
_entity.id
_entity.type
_entity.pdbx_description
1 polymer ?
#
loop_
_entity_poly.entity_id
_entity_poly.type
_entity_poly.pdbx_seq_one_letter_code
_entity_poly.pdbx_strand_id
1 'polypeptide(L)'
;MVCIRRGSGRGVAGEREPEQGTERERIGAHAAVNLSYVCVKERNLLLTEMAWKQVPKDADAQRALGIPIGDDRAEGDVHRMRYSEVQCSLRHIRKVLRERAEAEAVPRRRAEMRAVIDAK
;
A
#
# COMPACT_ATOMS: atom_id res chain seq x y z
N MET A 1 -28.85 24.23 -60.77
CA MET A 1 -27.77 24.63 -59.85
C MET A 1 -26.96 23.39 -59.51
N VAL A 2 -25.65 23.53 -59.48
CA VAL A 2 -24.58 22.53 -59.68
C VAL A 2 -24.12 21.91 -58.35
N CYS A 3 -24.01 20.57 -58.29
CA CYS A 3 -22.99 19.74 -57.55
C CYS A 3 -23.05 19.64 -55.99
N ILE A 4 -22.57 18.62 -55.24
CA ILE A 4 -21.79 17.38 -55.48
C ILE A 4 -21.67 16.51 -54.17
N ARG A 5 -21.59 15.18 -54.35
CA ARG A 5 -20.91 14.07 -53.59
C ARG A 5 -21.23 13.62 -52.14
N ARG A 6 -21.35 12.27 -52.10
CA ARG A 6 -21.07 11.26 -51.06
C ARG A 6 -19.93 11.61 -50.08
N GLY A 7 -20.17 11.29 -48.81
CA GLY A 7 -19.14 11.01 -47.80
C GLY A 7 -19.53 9.76 -47.00
N SER A 8 -18.95 8.62 -47.37
CA SER A 8 -18.93 7.40 -46.56
C SER A 8 -17.99 7.63 -45.39
N GLY A 9 -18.52 7.63 -44.16
CA GLY A 9 -17.74 7.71 -42.93
C GLY A 9 -18.05 6.49 -42.09
N ARG A 10 -17.08 5.58 -41.99
CA ARG A 10 -17.08 4.46 -41.04
C ARG A 10 -17.38 5.00 -39.66
N GLY A 11 -18.32 4.38 -38.95
CA GLY A 11 -18.48 4.57 -37.51
C GLY A 11 -17.17 4.18 -36.84
N VAL A 12 -16.38 5.19 -36.50
CA VAL A 12 -15.19 5.04 -35.68
C VAL A 12 -15.71 4.57 -34.33
N ALA A 13 -15.32 3.35 -33.94
CA ALA A 13 -15.50 2.88 -32.58
C ALA A 13 -14.92 3.96 -31.67
N GLY A 14 -15.78 4.61 -30.91
CA GLY A 14 -15.38 5.62 -29.95
C GLY A 14 -14.39 4.98 -28.99
N GLU A 15 -13.11 5.29 -29.18
CA GLU A 15 -12.09 5.15 -28.16
C GLU A 15 -12.60 6.00 -26.98
N ARG A 16 -13.22 5.33 -26.00
CA ARG A 16 -13.49 5.95 -24.72
C ARG A 16 -12.12 6.23 -24.12
N GLU A 17 -11.71 7.49 -24.22
CA GLU A 17 -10.68 8.11 -23.40
C GLU A 17 -10.75 7.49 -21.99
N PRO A 18 -9.63 7.01 -21.44
CA PRO A 18 -9.64 6.46 -20.09
C PRO A 18 -10.12 7.57 -19.15
N GLU A 19 -11.24 7.34 -18.47
CA GLU A 19 -11.76 8.24 -17.46
C GLU A 19 -10.64 8.50 -16.45
N GLN A 20 -10.05 9.67 -16.61
CA GLN A 20 -8.91 10.14 -15.89
C GLN A 20 -9.41 10.42 -14.47
N GLY A 21 -9.37 9.41 -13.60
CA GLY A 21 -9.85 9.47 -12.20
C GLY A 21 -9.53 10.81 -11.54
N THR A 22 -10.50 11.30 -10.77
CA THR A 22 -10.50 12.68 -10.25
C THR A 22 -9.20 13.02 -9.54
N GLU A 23 -8.77 14.28 -9.59
CA GLU A 23 -7.50 14.72 -8.97
C GLU A 23 -7.38 14.31 -7.49
N ARG A 24 -8.50 14.29 -6.76
CA ARG A 24 -8.59 13.78 -5.37
C ARG A 24 -8.24 12.30 -5.25
N GLU A 25 -8.67 11.48 -6.20
CA GLU A 25 -8.39 10.04 -6.24
C GLU A 25 -6.91 9.78 -6.51
N ARG A 26 -6.30 10.59 -7.39
CA ARG A 26 -4.86 10.55 -7.68
C ARG A 26 -4.01 10.90 -6.47
N ILE A 27 -4.36 11.99 -5.78
CA ILE A 27 -3.72 12.41 -4.53
C ILE A 27 -3.87 11.29 -3.50
N GLY A 28 -5.02 10.63 -3.44
CA GLY A 28 -5.28 9.50 -2.56
C GLY A 28 -4.34 8.31 -2.79
N ALA A 29 -4.09 7.91 -4.04
CA ALA A 29 -3.21 6.76 -4.36
C ALA A 29 -1.74 7.07 -4.04
N HIS A 30 -1.27 8.25 -4.44
CA HIS A 30 0.09 8.70 -4.13
C HIS A 30 0.30 8.86 -2.62
N ALA A 31 -0.68 9.39 -1.89
CA ALA A 31 -0.64 9.48 -0.44
C ALA A 31 -0.57 8.10 0.23
N ALA A 32 -1.30 7.10 -0.26
CA ALA A 32 -1.25 5.73 0.26
C ALA A 32 0.13 5.08 0.05
N VAL A 33 0.75 5.29 -1.13
CA VAL A 33 2.12 4.84 -1.41
C VAL A 33 3.12 5.49 -0.44
N ASN A 34 3.05 6.82 -0.27
CA ASN A 34 3.94 7.54 0.64
C ASN A 34 3.74 7.11 2.10
N LEU A 35 2.50 6.93 2.54
CA LEU A 35 2.19 6.44 3.87
C LEU A 35 2.77 5.04 4.09
N SER A 36 2.71 4.16 3.09
CA SER A 36 3.36 2.84 3.16
C SER A 36 4.87 2.98 3.40
N TYR A 37 5.56 3.87 2.70
CA TYR A 37 6.99 4.10 2.91
C TYR A 37 7.30 4.62 4.32
N VAL A 38 6.50 5.56 4.83
CA VAL A 38 6.65 6.06 6.21
C VAL A 38 6.46 4.93 7.22
N CYS A 39 5.41 4.12 7.07
CA CYS A 39 5.17 2.97 7.95
C CYS A 39 6.28 1.91 7.87
N VAL A 40 6.90 1.68 6.70
CA VAL A 40 8.04 0.76 6.57
C VAL A 40 9.27 1.28 7.31
N LYS A 41 9.56 2.59 7.22
CA LYS A 41 10.67 3.21 7.95
C LYS A 41 10.46 3.11 9.46
N GLU A 42 9.26 3.44 9.92
CA GLU A 42 8.86 3.32 11.33
C GLU A 42 9.01 1.86 11.82
N ARG A 43 8.49 0.89 11.07
CA ARG A 43 8.64 -0.54 11.38
C ARG A 43 10.11 -0.93 11.56
N ASN A 44 10.98 -0.47 10.66
CA ASN A 44 12.40 -0.82 10.70
C ASN A 44 13.10 -0.18 11.90
N LEU A 45 12.78 1.08 12.24
CA LEU A 45 13.28 1.74 13.44
C LEU A 45 12.86 1.00 14.70
N LEU A 46 11.58 0.64 14.82
CA LEU A 46 11.06 -0.12 15.96
C LEU A 46 11.74 -1.48 16.11
N LEU A 47 12.04 -2.17 15.00
CA LEU A 47 12.80 -3.43 15.04
C LEU A 47 14.21 -3.23 15.60
N THR A 48 14.90 -2.14 15.20
CA THR A 48 16.21 -1.81 15.74
C THR A 48 16.14 -1.50 17.24
N GLU A 49 15.19 -0.68 17.66
CA GLU A 49 15.03 -0.30 19.07
C GLU A 49 14.63 -1.49 19.96
N MET A 50 13.71 -2.33 19.50
CA MET A 50 13.34 -3.57 20.20
C MET A 50 14.52 -4.54 20.28
N ALA A 51 15.34 -4.65 19.23
CA ALA A 51 16.53 -5.50 19.25
C ALA A 51 17.54 -5.03 20.31
N TRP A 52 17.77 -3.73 20.46
CA TRP A 52 18.63 -3.18 21.50
C TRP A 52 18.10 -3.44 22.92
N LYS A 53 16.77 -3.44 23.08
CA LYS A 53 16.11 -3.71 24.37
C LYS A 53 15.88 -5.20 24.64
N GLN A 54 16.25 -6.07 23.69
CA GLN A 54 15.94 -7.50 23.71
C GLN A 54 14.43 -7.80 23.87
N VAL A 55 13.59 -6.91 23.34
CA VAL A 55 12.14 -7.09 23.31
C VAL A 55 11.78 -7.94 22.09
N PRO A 56 11.11 -9.10 22.27
CA PRO A 56 10.70 -9.95 21.16
C PRO A 56 9.57 -9.31 20.36
N LYS A 57 9.71 -9.31 19.02
CA LYS A 57 8.73 -8.72 18.10
C LYS A 57 7.41 -9.52 18.01
N ASP A 58 7.44 -10.82 18.26
CA ASP A 58 6.32 -11.75 18.12
C ASP A 58 6.44 -12.95 19.09
N ALA A 59 5.41 -13.80 19.10
CA ALA A 59 5.35 -14.97 19.97
C ALA A 59 6.42 -16.01 19.64
N ASP A 60 6.88 -16.08 18.39
CA ASP A 60 7.95 -16.99 17.98
C ASP A 60 9.30 -16.52 18.54
N ALA A 61 9.56 -15.21 18.45
CA ALA A 61 10.72 -14.58 19.06
C ALA A 61 10.68 -14.68 20.59
N GLN A 62 9.51 -14.54 21.24
CA GLN A 62 9.36 -14.79 22.68
C GLN A 62 9.79 -16.20 23.06
N ARG A 63 9.26 -17.20 22.34
CA ARG A 63 9.62 -18.61 22.56
C ARG A 63 11.11 -18.87 22.35
N ALA A 64 11.70 -18.28 21.31
CA ALA A 64 13.13 -18.41 21.03
C ALA A 64 14.02 -17.80 22.14
N LEU A 65 13.54 -16.76 22.82
CA LEU A 65 14.22 -16.13 23.96
C LEU A 65 13.88 -16.78 25.31
N GLY A 66 13.00 -17.80 25.34
CA GLY A 66 12.54 -18.43 26.58
C GLY A 66 11.62 -17.54 27.45
N ILE A 67 11.04 -16.49 26.86
CA ILE A 67 10.12 -15.58 27.55
C ILE A 67 8.70 -16.16 27.47
N PRO A 68 7.99 -16.31 28.60
CA PRO A 68 6.60 -16.76 28.60
C PRO A 68 5.69 -15.84 27.78
N ILE A 69 4.68 -16.43 27.12
CA ILE A 69 3.56 -15.66 26.55
C ILE A 69 2.76 -15.08 27.73
N GLY A 70 2.36 -13.82 27.63
CA GLY A 70 1.74 -13.04 28.71
C GLY A 70 2.72 -12.30 29.61
N ASP A 71 4.04 -12.35 29.35
CA ASP A 71 5.01 -11.58 30.13
C ASP A 71 4.90 -10.07 29.83
N ASP A 72 4.53 -9.29 30.85
CA ASP A 72 4.33 -7.84 30.78
C ASP A 72 5.57 -7.08 30.26
N ARG A 73 6.78 -7.59 30.51
CA ARG A 73 8.01 -6.94 30.01
C ARG A 73 8.09 -6.96 28.49
N ALA A 74 7.49 -7.97 27.87
CA ALA A 74 7.46 -8.13 26.43
C ALA A 74 6.13 -7.62 25.84
N GLU A 75 4.98 -7.88 26.45
CA GLU A 75 3.66 -7.53 25.90
C GLU A 75 3.22 -6.11 26.22
N GLY A 76 3.69 -5.55 27.35
CA GLY A 76 3.47 -4.16 27.73
C GLY A 76 4.50 -3.17 27.17
N ASP A 77 5.49 -3.63 26.40
CA ASP A 77 6.49 -2.74 25.80
C ASP A 77 5.85 -1.87 24.69
N VAL A 78 6.04 -0.55 24.83
CA VAL A 78 5.46 0.45 23.93
C VAL A 78 5.92 0.26 22.47
N HIS A 79 7.16 -0.17 22.24
CA HIS A 79 7.71 -0.34 20.90
C HIS A 79 7.09 -1.57 20.23
N ARG A 80 6.85 -2.65 20.99
CA ARG A 80 6.16 -3.84 20.48
C ARG A 80 4.69 -3.57 20.18
N MET A 81 4.00 -2.83 21.06
CA MET A 81 2.62 -2.40 20.81
C MET A 81 2.56 -1.55 19.52
N ARG A 82 3.43 -0.54 19.42
CA ARG A 82 3.51 0.33 18.23
C ARG A 82 3.87 -0.45 16.97
N TYR A 83 4.79 -1.41 17.07
CA TYR A 83 5.16 -2.29 15.96
C TYR A 83 3.94 -3.06 15.44
N SER A 84 3.10 -3.56 16.33
CA SER A 84 1.87 -4.28 15.98
C SER A 84 0.85 -3.37 15.28
N GLU A 85 0.69 -2.13 15.75
CA GLU A 85 -0.14 -1.10 15.10
C GLU A 85 0.36 -0.75 13.69
N VAL A 86 1.66 -0.56 13.53
CA VAL A 86 2.30 -0.23 12.26
C VAL A 86 2.14 -1.39 11.27
N GLN A 87 2.31 -2.64 11.73
CA GLN A 87 2.02 -3.81 10.90
C GLN A 87 0.55 -3.88 10.48
N CYS A 88 -0.38 -3.57 11.38
CA CYS A 88 -1.80 -3.51 11.06
C CYS A 88 -2.09 -2.45 9.98
N SER A 89 -1.53 -1.26 10.15
CA SER A 89 -1.62 -0.16 9.18
C SER A 89 -1.06 -0.57 7.82
N LEU A 90 0.11 -1.21 7.78
CA LEU A 90 0.70 -1.72 6.53
C LEU A 90 -0.19 -2.76 5.84
N ARG A 91 -0.81 -3.67 6.59
CA ARG A 91 -1.78 -4.63 6.01
C ARG A 91 -2.99 -3.91 5.41
N HIS A 92 -3.51 -2.90 6.10
CA HIS A 92 -4.64 -2.11 5.62
C HIS A 92 -4.28 -1.31 4.36
N ILE A 93 -3.14 -0.62 4.37
CA ILE A 93 -2.64 0.14 3.21
C ILE A 93 -2.44 -0.78 2.01
N ARG A 94 -1.82 -1.96 2.19
CA ARG A 94 -1.67 -2.95 1.11
C ARG A 94 -3.03 -3.40 0.55
N LYS A 95 -4.05 -3.58 1.39
CA LYS A 95 -5.41 -3.93 0.95
C LYS A 95 -5.97 -2.82 0.07
N VAL A 96 -5.94 -1.57 0.53
CA VAL A 96 -6.42 -0.40 -0.23
C VAL A 96 -5.65 -0.24 -1.55
N LEU A 97 -4.33 -0.43 -1.55
CA LEU A 97 -3.51 -0.36 -2.76
C LEU A 97 -3.85 -1.47 -3.76
N ARG A 98 -4.21 -2.68 -3.31
CA ARG A 98 -4.67 -3.76 -4.20
C ARG A 98 -5.98 -3.40 -4.89
N GLU A 99 -6.98 -2.99 -4.10
CA GLU A 99 -8.29 -2.56 -4.62
C GLU A 99 -8.14 -1.44 -5.65
N ARG A 100 -7.26 -0.47 -5.38
CA ARG A 100 -6.97 0.63 -6.30
C ARG A 100 -6.16 0.21 -7.52
N ALA A 101 -5.18 -0.69 -7.38
CA ALA A 101 -4.40 -1.17 -8.52
C ALA A 101 -5.25 -2.00 -9.51
N GLU A 102 -6.29 -2.67 -9.02
CA GLU A 102 -7.26 -3.37 -9.87
C GLU A 102 -8.13 -2.40 -10.67
N ALA A 103 -8.54 -1.28 -10.06
CA ALA A 103 -9.36 -0.25 -10.71
C ALA A 103 -8.55 0.77 -11.55
N GLU A 104 -7.25 0.92 -11.30
CA GLU A 104 -6.41 1.95 -11.94
C GLU A 104 -6.18 1.65 -13.42
N ALA A 105 -6.56 2.58 -14.30
CA ALA A 105 -6.38 2.46 -15.74
C ALA A 105 -4.95 2.77 -16.19
N VAL A 106 -4.21 3.62 -15.48
CA VAL A 106 -2.87 4.08 -15.87
C VAL A 106 -1.81 3.01 -15.53
N PRO A 107 -1.14 2.39 -16.54
CA PRO A 107 -0.23 1.26 -16.30
C PRO A 107 0.95 1.60 -15.38
N ARG A 108 1.51 2.82 -15.51
CA ARG A 108 2.63 3.28 -14.69
C ARG A 108 2.26 3.37 -13.20
N ARG A 109 1.11 3.96 -12.88
CA ARG A 109 0.62 4.09 -11.49
C ARG A 109 0.25 2.75 -10.91
N ARG A 110 -0.36 1.89 -11.73
CA ARG A 110 -0.61 0.49 -11.36
C ARG A 110 0.68 -0.24 -11.00
N ALA A 111 1.75 -0.03 -11.76
CA ALA A 111 3.07 -0.61 -11.47
C ALA A 111 3.66 -0.06 -10.16
N GLU A 112 3.55 1.25 -9.90
CA GLU A 112 3.99 1.87 -8.64
C GLU A 112 3.26 1.26 -7.43
N MET A 113 1.93 1.14 -7.49
CA MET A 113 1.14 0.51 -6.42
C MET A 113 1.51 -0.97 -6.23
N ARG A 114 1.73 -1.72 -7.33
CA ARG A 114 2.15 -3.13 -7.28
C ARG A 114 3.54 -3.29 -6.65
N ALA A 115 4.48 -2.42 -6.96
CA ALA A 115 5.80 -2.43 -6.34
C ALA A 115 5.72 -2.31 -4.81
N VAL A 116 4.79 -1.51 -4.29
CA VAL A 116 4.54 -1.38 -2.85
C VAL A 116 3.84 -2.61 -2.26
N ILE A 117 2.91 -3.22 -3.01
CA ILE A 117 2.21 -4.44 -2.59
C ILE A 117 3.20 -5.61 -2.45
N ASP A 118 4.15 -5.73 -3.38
CA ASP A 118 5.10 -6.83 -3.47
C ASP A 118 6.34 -6.63 -2.58
N ALA A 119 6.58 -5.41 -2.09
CA ALA A 119 7.64 -5.12 -1.14
C ALA A 119 7.41 -5.87 0.19
N LYS A 120 8.35 -6.76 0.55
CA LYS A 120 8.32 -7.58 1.79
C LYS A 120 8.82 -6.79 3.01
#